data_AF-A0A917C5L6-F1
#
_entry.id   AF-A0A917C5L6-F1
#
_cell.length_a   1.000
_cell.length_b   1.000
_cell.length_c   1.000
_cell.angle_alpha   90.00
_cell.angle_beta   90.00
_cell.angle_gamma   90.00
#
_symmetry.space_group_name_H-M   'P 1'
#
loop_
_entity.id
_entity.type
_entity.pdbx_description
1 polymer ?
#
loop_
_entity_poly.entity_id
_entity_poly.type
_entity_poly.pdbx_seq_one_letter_code
_entity_poly.pdbx_strand_id
1 'polypeptide(L)'
;MQLNADVRLMRRYVISRAAGRAIPEWTYFVPQLAEGMGAWLRGDEKTAKATEHWRRERRPSEPWCPWLGRRCGVLEDMALQAFFMTVPEDGWSRLDVAVSRTPSRCFREWRASGERLLAFIEESIDAPPNPGPAAGWPAKRGVGMRSLLALR
;
A
#
# COMPACT_ATOMS: atom_id res chain seq x y z
N MET A 1 1.72 9.70 -26.58
CA MET A 1 0.92 10.17 -25.41
C MET A 1 1.78 10.08 -24.17
N GLN A 2 2.19 11.22 -23.58
CA GLN A 2 3.04 11.23 -22.39
C GLN A 2 2.18 10.93 -21.15
N LEU A 3 2.56 9.91 -20.37
CA LEU A 3 1.83 9.57 -19.14
C LEU A 3 1.95 10.72 -18.11
N ASN A 4 0.91 10.94 -17.31
CA ASN A 4 0.98 11.83 -16.14
C ASN A 4 2.09 11.32 -15.18
N ALA A 5 2.80 12.24 -14.51
CA ALA A 5 3.80 11.93 -13.48
C ALA A 5 3.26 10.96 -12.41
N ASP A 6 2.03 11.18 -11.93
CA ASP A 6 1.41 10.32 -10.90
C ASP A 6 1.14 8.91 -11.41
N VAL A 7 0.66 8.81 -12.65
CA VAL A 7 0.43 7.52 -13.33
C VAL A 7 1.75 6.76 -13.50
N ARG A 8 2.84 7.45 -13.86
CA ARG A 8 4.18 6.83 -13.94
C ARG A 8 4.67 6.38 -12.57
N LEU A 9 4.41 7.18 -11.53
CA LEU A 9 4.87 6.89 -10.18
C LEU A 9 4.12 5.69 -9.60
N MET A 10 2.80 5.66 -9.73
CA MET A 10 1.94 4.53 -9.36
C MET A 10 2.33 3.26 -10.11
N ARG A 11 2.56 3.35 -11.43
CA ARG A 11 3.04 2.19 -12.21
C ARG A 11 4.35 1.65 -11.67
N ARG A 12 5.33 2.53 -11.41
CA ARG A 12 6.63 2.11 -10.85
C ARG A 12 6.46 1.48 -9.47
N TYR A 13 5.60 2.03 -8.62
CA TYR A 13 5.33 1.49 -7.29
C TYR A 13 4.83 0.05 -7.36
N VAL A 14 3.81 -0.20 -8.18
CA VAL A 14 3.20 -1.52 -8.35
C VAL A 14 4.20 -2.52 -8.89
N ILE A 15 4.96 -2.15 -9.93
CA ILE A 15 6.00 -3.02 -10.52
C ILE A 15 7.08 -3.36 -9.49
N SER A 16 7.61 -2.36 -8.77
CA SER A 16 8.63 -2.59 -7.73
C SER A 16 8.12 -3.52 -6.63
N ARG A 17 6.88 -3.32 -6.19
CA ARG A 17 6.26 -4.11 -5.12
C ARG A 17 5.97 -5.55 -5.58
N ALA A 18 5.42 -5.72 -6.77
CA ALA A 18 5.20 -7.03 -7.38
C ALA A 18 6.51 -7.81 -7.59
N ALA A 19 7.61 -7.12 -7.88
CA ALA A 19 8.93 -7.72 -8.04
C ALA A 19 9.64 -8.03 -6.70
N GLY A 20 9.11 -7.57 -5.56
CA GLY A 20 9.79 -7.66 -4.26
C GLY A 20 11.13 -6.92 -4.22
N ARG A 21 11.36 -5.95 -5.13
CA ARG A 21 12.62 -5.19 -5.21
C ARG A 21 12.51 -3.85 -4.49
N ALA A 22 12.72 -3.88 -3.17
CA ALA A 22 12.81 -2.66 -2.38
C ALA A 22 14.05 -1.84 -2.79
N ILE A 23 13.94 -0.52 -2.72
CA ILE A 23 15.07 0.39 -2.93
C ILE A 23 16.00 0.27 -1.72
N PRO A 24 17.30 0.00 -1.93
CA PRO A 24 18.24 -0.13 -0.83
C PRO A 24 18.42 1.22 -0.13
N GLU A 25 18.51 1.18 1.19
CA GLU A 25 18.83 2.37 1.98
C GLU A 25 20.29 2.80 1.80
N TRP A 26 21.18 1.84 1.55
CA TRP A 26 22.61 2.06 1.39
C TRP A 26 23.09 1.52 0.05
N THR A 27 23.91 2.31 -0.63
CA THR A 27 24.59 1.90 -1.86
C THR A 27 26.07 2.22 -1.80
N TYR A 28 26.86 1.46 -2.53
CA TYR A 28 28.30 1.66 -2.64
C TYR A 28 28.77 1.47 -4.08
N PHE A 29 29.85 2.14 -4.45
CA PHE A 29 30.40 2.08 -5.80
C PHE A 29 31.52 1.05 -5.88
N VAL A 30 31.44 0.17 -6.87
CA VAL A 30 32.48 -0.83 -7.17
C VAL A 30 33.08 -0.50 -8.54
N PRO A 31 34.32 0.01 -8.60
CA PRO A 31 34.93 0.42 -9.85
C PRO A 31 35.27 -0.76 -10.79
N GLN A 32 35.48 -1.97 -10.26
CA GLN A 32 35.97 -3.12 -11.05
C GLN A 32 34.87 -4.04 -11.61
N LEU A 33 33.59 -3.69 -11.52
CA LEU A 33 32.51 -4.68 -11.73
C LEU A 33 32.24 -5.04 -13.21
N ALA A 34 32.64 -4.22 -14.18
CA ALA A 34 32.50 -4.53 -15.61
C ALA A 34 33.47 -3.68 -16.46
N GLU A 35 34.51 -4.27 -17.06
CA GLU A 35 35.35 -3.61 -18.10
C GLU A 35 35.75 -2.13 -17.80
N GLY A 36 36.02 -1.78 -16.55
CA GLY A 36 36.34 -0.40 -16.12
C GLY A 36 35.14 0.54 -15.95
N MET A 37 33.92 0.11 -16.26
CA MET A 37 32.67 0.78 -15.94
C MET A 37 32.23 0.41 -14.51
N GLY A 38 32.64 1.22 -13.55
CA GLY A 38 32.20 1.04 -12.17
C GLY A 38 30.68 1.14 -12.00
N ALA A 39 30.14 0.45 -10.99
CA ALA A 39 28.70 0.37 -10.76
C ALA A 39 28.33 0.66 -9.30
N TRP A 40 27.16 1.26 -9.08
CA TRP A 40 26.55 1.37 -7.76
C TRP A 40 25.80 0.10 -7.42
N LEU A 41 26.19 -0.56 -6.33
CA LEU A 41 25.57 -1.76 -5.81
C LEU A 41 24.76 -1.47 -4.55
N ARG A 42 23.75 -2.31 -4.31
CA ARG A 42 23.01 -2.34 -3.05
C ARG A 42 23.88 -2.92 -1.94
N GLY A 43 23.81 -2.34 -0.75
CA GLY A 43 24.45 -2.88 0.44
C GLY A 43 23.61 -2.64 1.69
N ASP A 44 23.99 -3.31 2.77
CA ASP A 44 23.63 -2.84 4.10
C ASP A 44 24.59 -1.72 4.55
N GLU A 45 24.30 -1.11 5.70
CA GLU A 45 25.12 -0.02 6.24
C GLU A 45 26.59 -0.45 6.43
N LYS A 46 26.81 -1.66 6.96
CA LYS A 46 28.15 -2.18 7.26
C LYS A 46 28.98 -2.34 6.00
N THR A 47 28.42 -2.99 4.99
CA THR A 47 29.07 -3.24 3.70
C THR A 47 29.33 -1.93 2.97
N ALA A 48 28.35 -1.03 2.92
CA ALA A 48 28.53 0.26 2.26
C ALA A 48 29.63 1.10 2.94
N LYS A 49 29.59 1.25 4.26
CA LYS A 49 30.59 2.03 5.01
C LYS A 49 31.99 1.40 5.01
N ALA A 50 32.12 0.11 4.68
CA ALA A 50 33.42 -0.54 4.50
C ALA A 50 34.08 -0.21 3.15
N THR A 51 33.37 0.45 2.23
CA THR A 51 33.90 0.88 0.93
C THR A 51 34.25 2.37 0.92
N GLU A 52 35.15 2.78 0.03
CA GLU A 52 35.58 4.17 -0.10
C GLU A 52 34.45 5.10 -0.57
N HIS A 53 33.62 4.63 -1.49
CA HIS A 53 32.54 5.41 -2.09
C HIS A 53 31.19 4.80 -1.75
N TRP A 54 30.52 5.40 -0.77
CA TRP A 54 29.19 4.99 -0.34
C TRP A 54 28.23 6.17 -0.26
N ARG A 55 26.93 5.87 -0.29
CA ARG A 55 25.88 6.85 -0.01
C ARG A 55 24.69 6.20 0.66
N ARG A 56 24.09 6.94 1.59
CA ARG A 56 22.78 6.63 2.14
C ARG A 56 21.72 7.31 1.28
N GLU A 57 20.84 6.52 0.69
CA GLU A 57 19.75 7.02 -0.16
C GLU A 57 18.62 7.65 0.66
N ARG A 58 18.34 7.06 1.84
CA ARG A 58 17.35 7.56 2.77
C ARG A 58 17.93 8.67 3.65
N ARG A 59 17.24 9.80 3.71
CA ARG A 59 17.48 10.83 4.72
C ARG A 59 16.50 10.62 5.88
N PRO A 60 16.96 10.51 7.14
CA PRO A 60 16.08 10.21 8.27
C PRO A 60 14.91 11.19 8.45
N SER A 61 15.12 12.46 8.12
CA SER A 61 14.13 13.53 8.24
C SER A 61 13.20 13.68 7.03
N GLU A 62 13.37 12.87 5.98
CA GLU A 62 12.55 12.95 4.77
C GLU A 62 11.64 11.72 4.64
N PRO A 63 10.41 11.89 4.10
CA PRO A 63 9.55 10.76 3.75
C PRO A 63 10.27 9.76 2.84
N TRP A 64 10.08 8.47 3.14
CA TRP A 64 10.71 7.40 2.38
C TRP A 64 9.72 6.27 2.09
N CYS A 65 9.55 5.96 0.81
CA CYS A 65 8.84 4.79 0.33
C CYS A 65 9.84 3.65 0.07
N PRO A 66 9.66 2.45 0.66
CA PRO A 66 10.51 1.30 0.38
C PRO A 66 10.60 0.92 -1.11
N TRP A 67 9.63 1.31 -1.93
CA TRP A 67 9.54 0.94 -3.35
C TRP A 67 9.89 2.07 -4.33
N LEU A 68 9.84 3.33 -3.86
CA LEU A 68 10.02 4.53 -4.67
C LEU A 68 11.09 5.49 -4.13
N GLY A 69 11.63 5.22 -2.94
CA GLY A 69 12.61 6.05 -2.25
C GLY A 69 11.98 7.37 -1.82
N ARG A 70 12.61 8.49 -2.16
CA ARG A 70 12.13 9.83 -1.82
C ARG A 70 10.84 10.26 -2.55
N ARG A 71 10.39 9.51 -3.56
CA ARG A 71 9.17 9.84 -4.30
C ARG A 71 7.96 9.23 -3.62
N CYS A 72 7.40 9.97 -2.65
CA CYS A 72 6.34 9.46 -1.78
C CYS A 72 4.92 9.78 -2.24
N GLY A 73 4.72 10.44 -3.39
CA GLY A 73 3.38 10.86 -3.84
C GLY A 73 2.33 9.74 -3.93
N VAL A 74 2.72 8.48 -4.18
CA VAL A 74 1.79 7.34 -4.13
C VAL A 74 1.35 7.01 -2.70
N LEU A 75 2.24 7.18 -1.71
CA LEU A 75 1.93 7.00 -0.29
C LEU A 75 1.08 8.14 0.27
N GLU A 76 1.17 9.33 -0.33
CA GLU A 76 0.39 10.52 0.06
C GLU A 76 -1.03 10.50 -0.53
N ASP A 77 -1.27 9.74 -1.61
CA ASP A 77 -2.61 9.54 -2.17
C ASP A 77 -3.39 8.52 -1.31
N MET A 78 -4.16 9.06 -0.36
CA MET A 78 -4.96 8.26 0.59
C MET A 78 -5.94 7.30 -0.09
N ALA A 79 -6.51 7.69 -1.23
CA ALA A 79 -7.43 6.83 -1.96
C ALA A 79 -6.68 5.64 -2.58
N LEU A 80 -5.52 5.87 -3.22
CA LEU A 80 -4.70 4.76 -3.70
C LEU A 80 -4.23 3.86 -2.55
N GLN A 81 -3.84 4.42 -1.40
CA GLN A 81 -3.48 3.61 -0.24
C GLN A 81 -4.67 2.78 0.26
N ALA A 82 -5.87 3.35 0.34
CA ALA A 82 -7.09 2.63 0.71
C ALA A 82 -7.35 1.44 -0.21
N PHE A 83 -7.21 1.62 -1.52
CA PHE A 83 -7.31 0.51 -2.47
C PHE A 83 -6.22 -0.53 -2.24
N PHE A 84 -4.95 -0.13 -2.13
CA PHE A 84 -3.84 -1.06 -1.95
C PHE A 84 -3.88 -1.85 -0.64
N MET A 85 -4.52 -1.33 0.41
CA MET A 85 -4.75 -2.08 1.65
C MET A 85 -5.69 -3.29 1.46
N THR A 86 -6.53 -3.27 0.42
CA THR A 86 -7.41 -4.40 0.08
C THR A 86 -6.74 -5.46 -0.79
N VAL A 87 -5.52 -5.19 -1.27
CA VAL A 87 -4.78 -6.10 -2.14
C VAL A 87 -4.03 -7.11 -1.28
N PRO A 88 -4.30 -8.42 -1.42
CA PRO A 88 -3.53 -9.44 -0.70
C PRO A 88 -2.08 -9.46 -1.21
N GLU A 89 -1.15 -9.98 -0.41
CA GLU A 89 0.29 -9.94 -0.73
C GLU A 89 0.64 -10.71 -2.03
N ASP A 90 -0.12 -11.76 -2.37
CA ASP A 90 0.02 -12.48 -3.65
C ASP A 90 -0.72 -11.78 -4.82
N GLY A 91 -1.49 -10.73 -4.54
CA GLY A 91 -2.27 -9.98 -5.52
C GLY A 91 -1.45 -9.03 -6.39
N TRP A 92 -0.26 -8.62 -5.94
CA TRP A 92 0.54 -7.58 -6.61
C TRP A 92 0.96 -7.95 -8.04
N SER A 93 1.22 -9.22 -8.34
CA SER A 93 1.56 -9.66 -9.70
C SER A 93 0.42 -9.44 -10.69
N ARG A 94 -0.85 -9.56 -10.25
CA ARG A 94 -2.01 -9.27 -11.12
C ARG A 94 -2.12 -7.77 -11.41
N LEU A 95 -1.82 -6.94 -10.43
CA LEU A 95 -1.82 -5.48 -10.58
C LEU A 95 -0.72 -5.02 -11.53
N ASP A 96 0.47 -5.63 -11.48
CA ASP A 96 1.55 -5.36 -12.44
C ASP A 96 1.08 -5.58 -13.89
N VAL A 97 0.50 -6.75 -14.18
CA VAL A 97 -0.02 -7.05 -15.53
C VAL A 97 -1.04 -6.01 -15.98
N ALA A 98 -1.96 -5.61 -15.09
CA ALA A 98 -2.99 -4.62 -15.41
C ALA A 98 -2.38 -3.23 -15.67
N VAL A 99 -1.52 -2.74 -14.77
CA VAL A 99 -0.94 -1.38 -14.88
C VAL A 99 0.05 -1.27 -16.04
N SER A 100 0.71 -2.36 -16.41
CA SER A 100 1.63 -2.38 -17.55
C SER A 100 0.88 -2.26 -18.89
N ARG A 101 -0.36 -2.73 -18.97
CA ARG A 101 -1.21 -2.63 -20.17
C ARG A 101 -1.94 -1.29 -20.25
N THR A 102 -2.59 -0.86 -19.16
CA THR A 102 -3.48 0.31 -19.18
C THR A 102 -3.29 1.21 -17.95
N PRO A 103 -2.11 1.85 -17.78
CA PRO A 103 -1.75 2.51 -16.53
C PRO A 103 -2.68 3.67 -16.14
N SER A 104 -3.08 4.51 -17.10
CA SER A 104 -3.98 5.65 -16.81
C SER A 104 -5.39 5.19 -16.39
N ARG A 105 -5.88 4.09 -16.98
CA ARG A 105 -7.17 3.50 -16.62
C ARG A 105 -7.11 2.92 -15.21
N CYS A 106 -6.08 2.11 -14.93
CA CYS A 106 -5.84 1.54 -13.61
C CYS A 106 -5.74 2.63 -12.55
N PHE A 107 -4.98 3.70 -12.80
CA PHE A 107 -4.87 4.83 -11.87
C PHE A 107 -6.24 5.41 -11.47
N ARG A 108 -7.08 5.73 -12.46
CA ARG A 108 -8.41 6.28 -12.23
C ARG A 108 -9.33 5.29 -11.50
N GLU A 109 -9.35 4.03 -11.94
CA GLU A 109 -10.24 3.01 -11.37
C GLU A 109 -9.86 2.66 -9.93
N TRP A 110 -8.56 2.51 -9.66
CA TRP A 110 -8.06 2.17 -8.34
C TRP A 110 -8.26 3.31 -7.35
N ARG A 111 -7.99 4.54 -7.77
CA ARG A 111 -8.27 5.72 -6.95
C ARG A 111 -9.77 5.87 -6.65
N ALA A 112 -10.64 5.73 -7.65
CA ALA A 112 -12.09 5.77 -7.44
C ALA A 112 -12.60 4.61 -6.56
N SER A 113 -11.94 3.44 -6.59
CA SER A 113 -12.22 2.36 -5.64
C SER A 113 -11.82 2.74 -4.22
N GLY A 114 -10.66 3.36 -4.05
CA GLY A 114 -10.19 3.90 -2.78
C GLY A 114 -11.08 4.97 -2.19
N GLU A 115 -11.52 5.92 -3.00
CA GLU A 115 -12.46 6.98 -2.59
C GLU A 115 -13.78 6.38 -2.06
N ARG A 116 -14.30 5.34 -2.71
CA ARG A 116 -15.49 4.61 -2.23
C ARG A 116 -15.25 3.90 -0.90
N LEU A 117 -14.06 3.32 -0.69
CA LEU A 117 -13.70 2.69 0.58
C LEU A 117 -13.61 3.71 1.71
N LEU A 118 -12.99 4.86 1.46
CA LEU A 118 -12.87 5.93 2.44
C LEU A 118 -14.23 6.50 2.82
N ALA A 119 -15.10 6.77 1.84
CA ALA A 119 -16.46 7.24 2.08
C ALA A 119 -17.28 6.23 2.93
N PHE A 120 -17.15 4.94 2.64
CA PHE A 120 -17.80 3.89 3.43
C PHE A 120 -17.30 3.86 4.89
N ILE A 121 -16.00 4.07 5.11
CA ILE A 121 -15.42 4.13 6.47
C ILE A 121 -15.93 5.37 7.22
N GLU A 122 -15.97 6.53 6.57
CA GLU A 122 -16.48 7.77 7.15
C GLU A 122 -17.95 7.64 7.56
N GLU A 123 -18.81 7.12 6.68
CA GLU A 123 -20.22 6.84 6.99
C GLU A 123 -20.37 5.86 8.16
N SER A 124 -19.47 4.89 8.29
CA SER A 124 -19.49 3.91 9.39
C SER A 124 -19.05 4.50 10.73
N ILE A 125 -18.22 5.56 10.72
CA ILE A 125 -17.77 6.25 11.94
C ILE A 125 -18.85 7.21 12.45
N ASP A 126 -19.54 7.90 11.54
CA ASP A 126 -20.61 8.85 11.87
C ASP A 126 -21.96 8.17 12.14
N ALA A 127 -22.07 6.87 11.82
CA ALA A 127 -23.21 6.08 12.24
C ALA A 127 -23.29 6.05 13.78
N PRO A 128 -24.45 6.37 14.40
CA PRO A 128 -24.64 6.13 15.82
C PRO A 128 -24.28 4.66 16.10
N PRO A 129 -23.63 4.35 17.25
CA PRO A 129 -23.12 3.01 17.53
C PRO A 129 -24.22 2.03 17.24
N ASN A 130 -24.09 1.28 16.14
CA ASN A 130 -25.11 0.38 15.68
C ASN A 130 -25.27 -0.62 16.81
N PRO A 131 -26.34 -0.51 17.59
CA PRO A 131 -26.41 -1.29 18.78
C PRO A 131 -26.68 -2.66 18.16
N GLY A 132 -25.71 -3.58 18.30
CA GLY A 132 -25.61 -4.77 17.45
C GLY A 132 -26.91 -5.58 17.43
N PRO A 133 -27.01 -6.74 16.76
CA PRO A 133 -28.26 -7.50 16.68
C PRO A 133 -28.92 -7.87 18.03
N ALA A 134 -28.25 -7.62 19.16
CA ALA A 134 -28.76 -7.72 20.54
C ALA A 134 -29.31 -6.41 21.16
N ALA A 135 -29.28 -5.28 20.48
CA ALA A 135 -29.79 -4.03 21.00
C ALA A 135 -31.31 -3.93 20.84
N GLY A 136 -32.00 -4.12 21.96
CA GLY A 136 -33.45 -4.36 21.98
C GLY A 136 -33.79 -5.79 22.39
N TRP A 137 -32.81 -6.68 22.58
CA TRP A 137 -33.00 -8.00 23.18
C TRP A 137 -33.28 -7.84 24.69
N PRO A 138 -34.30 -8.51 25.25
CA PRO A 138 -35.46 -7.81 25.77
C PRO A 138 -35.21 -7.17 27.14
N ALA A 139 -35.61 -5.91 27.27
CA ALA A 139 -35.68 -5.17 28.53
C ALA A 139 -36.70 -5.72 29.54
N LYS A 140 -37.41 -6.82 29.22
CA LYS A 140 -38.31 -7.55 30.12
C LYS A 140 -37.86 -8.99 30.31
N ARG A 141 -37.66 -9.37 31.57
CA ARG A 141 -37.43 -10.77 32.00
C ARG A 141 -38.66 -11.60 31.61
N GLY A 142 -38.52 -12.58 30.69
CA GLY A 142 -39.56 -13.57 30.37
C GLY A 142 -40.02 -13.70 28.91
N VAL A 143 -39.46 -12.94 27.97
CA VAL A 143 -39.88 -12.98 26.54
C VAL A 143 -38.79 -13.59 25.67
N GLY A 144 -38.55 -14.89 25.83
CA GLY A 144 -37.69 -15.68 24.94
C GLY A 144 -38.45 -16.90 24.43
N MET A 145 -37.95 -17.56 23.37
CA MET A 145 -38.60 -18.70 22.69
C MET A 145 -39.04 -19.88 23.60
N ARG A 146 -38.62 -19.91 24.87
CA ARG A 146 -39.10 -20.88 25.86
C ARG A 146 -40.54 -20.64 26.35
N SER A 147 -41.13 -19.47 26.08
CA SER A 147 -42.49 -19.12 26.54
C SER A 147 -43.61 -19.70 25.66
N LEU A 148 -43.29 -20.40 24.56
CA LEU A 148 -44.28 -21.08 23.71
C LEU A 148 -44.65 -22.50 24.19
N LEU A 149 -44.03 -23.00 25.27
CA LEU A 149 -44.30 -24.34 25.83
C LEU A 149 -45.40 -24.36 26.91
N ALA A 150 -46.03 -23.23 27.23
CA ALA A 150 -47.00 -23.11 28.33
C ALA A 150 -48.45 -22.80 27.89
N LEU A 151 -48.78 -22.93 26.60
CA LEU A 151 -50.16 -22.96 26.13
C LEU A 151 -50.45 -24.34 25.55
N ARG A 152 -50.85 -25.25 26.44
CA ARG A 152 -51.53 -26.49 26.09
C ARG A 152 -52.86 -26.51 26.82
#